data_AF-A0A656JU07-F1
#
_entry.id   AF-A0A656JU07-F1
#
_cell.length_a   1.000
_cell.length_b   1.000
_cell.length_c   1.000
_cell.angle_alpha   90.00
_cell.angle_beta   90.00
_cell.angle_gamma   90.00
#
_symmetry.space_group_name_H-M   'P 1'
#
loop_
_entity.id
_entity.type
_entity.pdbx_description
1 polymer ?
#
loop_
_entity_poly.entity_id
_entity_poly.type
_entity_poly.pdbx_seq_one_letter_code
_entity_poly.pdbx_strand_id
1 'polypeptide(L)'
;MLGVPRVGLRDDFFELGGHSLLATQIISRVRQACDIDLPLRALFEASELGAFAEQVQTLQQSGARNSLQPIARVDRSQPVPLSYS
;
A
#
# COMPACT_ATOMS: atom_id res chain seq x y z
N MET A 1 -8.12 2.41 11.75
CA MET A 1 -8.74 1.07 11.89
C MET A 1 -10.14 1.16 11.33
N LEU A 2 -10.63 0.15 10.61
CA LEU A 2 -11.95 0.15 9.97
C LEU A 2 -13.13 0.12 10.97
N GLY A 3 -12.90 0.04 12.28
CA GLY A 3 -13.98 0.10 13.28
C GLY A 3 -14.94 -1.10 13.29
N VAL A 4 -14.68 -2.13 12.47
CA VAL A 4 -15.52 -3.34 12.36
C VAL A 4 -14.90 -4.51 13.12
N PRO A 5 -15.67 -5.24 13.95
CA PRO A 5 -15.16 -6.32 14.83
C PRO A 5 -14.70 -7.59 14.09
N ARG A 6 -15.14 -7.81 12.85
CA ARG A 6 -14.66 -8.88 11.96
C ARG A 6 -14.65 -8.39 10.53
N VAL A 7 -13.61 -8.79 9.80
CA VAL A 7 -13.45 -8.53 8.36
C VAL A 7 -13.31 -9.89 7.68
N GLY A 8 -14.21 -10.18 6.75
CA GLY A 8 -14.24 -11.38 5.92
C GLY A 8 -13.60 -11.16 4.55
N LEU A 9 -13.28 -12.25 3.87
CA LEU A 9 -12.75 -12.20 2.49
C LEU A 9 -13.80 -11.77 1.47
N ARG A 10 -15.09 -11.83 1.80
CA ARG A 10 -16.19 -11.39 0.93
C ARG A 10 -16.64 -9.96 1.23
N ASP A 11 -15.96 -9.29 2.16
CA ASP A 11 -16.30 -7.92 2.51
C ASP A 11 -15.66 -6.96 1.51
N ASP A 12 -16.43 -5.95 1.13
CA ASP A 12 -15.94 -4.84 0.34
C ASP A 12 -15.25 -3.80 1.24
N PHE A 13 -14.01 -3.45 0.91
CA PHE A 13 -13.21 -2.50 1.67
C PHE A 13 -13.89 -1.14 1.86
N PHE A 14 -14.57 -0.62 0.83
CA PHE A 14 -15.22 0.68 0.87
C PHE A 14 -16.56 0.63 1.61
N GLU A 15 -17.32 -0.47 1.49
CA GLU A 15 -18.55 -0.68 2.28
C GLU A 15 -18.25 -0.77 3.78
N LEU A 16 -17.09 -1.31 4.16
CA LEU A 16 -16.60 -1.32 5.54
C LEU A 16 -16.12 0.05 6.06
N GLY A 17 -16.26 1.13 5.27
CA GLY A 17 -15.81 2.48 5.63
C GLY A 17 -14.35 2.77 5.27
N GLY A 18 -13.76 1.95 4.40
CA GLY A 18 -12.44 2.21 3.83
C GLY A 18 -12.40 3.49 2.99
N HIS A 19 -11.32 4.25 3.12
CA HIS A 19 -11.12 5.50 2.39
C HIS A 19 -9.67 5.66 1.96
N SER A 20 -9.37 6.69 1.16
CA SER A 20 -8.08 6.86 0.47
C SER A 20 -6.86 6.73 1.37
N LEU A 21 -6.88 7.33 2.57
CA LEU A 21 -5.78 7.20 3.52
C LEU A 21 -5.59 5.76 4.03
N LEU A 22 -6.66 5.06 4.36
CA LEU A 22 -6.58 3.65 4.77
C LEU A 22 -6.13 2.76 3.62
N ALA A 23 -6.61 3.02 2.40
CA ALA A 23 -6.16 2.35 1.18
C ALA A 23 -4.64 2.52 0.99
N THR A 24 -4.14 3.76 1.05
CA THR A 24 -2.70 4.04 0.97
C THR A 24 -1.91 3.30 2.05
N GLN A 25 -2.40 3.28 3.29
CA GLN A 25 -1.75 2.56 4.39
C GLN A 25 -1.71 1.04 4.16
N ILE A 26 -2.80 0.43 3.71
CA ILE A 26 -2.87 -1.00 3.38
C ILE A 26 -1.89 -1.32 2.27
N ILE A 27 -1.93 -0.58 1.15
CA ILE A 27 -1.04 -0.78 0.01
C ILE A 27 0.42 -0.68 0.45
N SER A 28 0.78 0.35 1.22
CA SER A 28 2.14 0.52 1.72
C SER A 28 2.60 -0.66 2.59
N ARG A 29 1.73 -1.17 3.46
CA ARG A 29 2.06 -2.32 4.32
C ARG A 29 2.19 -3.61 3.52
N VAL A 30 1.30 -3.86 2.56
CA VAL A 30 1.36 -5.06 1.70
C VAL A 30 2.61 -5.03 0.83
N ARG A 31 2.94 -3.89 0.21
CA ARG A 31 4.20 -3.73 -0.55
C ARG A 31 5.42 -4.10 0.27
N GLN A 32 5.46 -3.68 1.54
CA GLN A 32 6.58 -3.98 2.45
C GLN A 32 6.59 -5.43 2.94
N ALA A 33 5.43 -5.96 3.34
CA ALA A 33 5.33 -7.32 3.90
C ALA A 33 5.52 -8.42 2.85
N CYS A 34 5.13 -8.14 1.60
CA CYS A 34 5.14 -9.10 0.50
C CYS A 34 6.26 -8.86 -0.52
N ASP A 35 7.04 -7.79 -0.37
CA ASP A 35 8.09 -7.37 -1.31
C ASP A 35 7.60 -7.27 -2.77
N ILE A 36 6.40 -6.74 -2.99
CA ILE A 36 5.80 -6.57 -4.32
C ILE A 36 5.57 -5.11 -4.67
N ASP A 37 5.60 -4.78 -5.97
CA ASP A 37 5.08 -3.49 -6.45
C ASP A 37 3.56 -3.59 -6.69
N LEU A 38 2.79 -3.27 -5.65
CA LEU A 38 1.33 -3.30 -5.68
C LEU A 38 0.75 -1.90 -5.96
N PRO A 39 0.17 -1.62 -7.13
CA PRO A 39 -0.39 -0.30 -7.41
C PRO A 39 -1.66 -0.04 -6.59
N LEU A 40 -1.89 1.21 -6.17
CA LEU A 40 -3.09 1.59 -5.39
C LEU A 40 -4.39 1.25 -6.12
N ARG A 41 -4.40 1.35 -7.45
CA ARG A 41 -5.56 1.02 -8.28
C ARG A 41 -6.06 -0.42 -8.09
N ALA A 42 -5.18 -1.36 -7.68
CA ALA A 42 -5.56 -2.76 -7.48
C ALA A 42 -6.65 -2.92 -6.41
N LEU A 43 -6.66 -2.08 -5.37
CA LEU A 43 -7.72 -2.10 -4.35
C LEU A 43 -9.04 -1.49 -4.86
N PHE A 44 -8.98 -0.60 -5.84
CA PHE A 44 -10.18 -0.03 -6.47
C PHE A 44 -10.77 -0.98 -7.52
N GLU A 45 -9.92 -1.73 -8.22
CA GLU A 45 -10.32 -2.74 -9.21
C GLU A 45 -10.84 -4.02 -8.52
N ALA A 46 -10.30 -4.36 -7.34
CA ALA A 46 -10.72 -5.49 -6.52
C ALA A 46 -10.99 -5.01 -5.08
N SER A 47 -12.16 -4.39 -4.88
CA SER A 47 -12.57 -3.85 -3.58
C SER A 47 -13.00 -4.92 -2.57
N GLU A 48 -13.47 -6.08 -3.06
CA GLU A 48 -13.65 -7.28 -2.25
C GLU A 48 -12.28 -7.81 -1.78
N LEU A 49 -12.11 -7.98 -0.47
CA LEU A 49 -10.80 -8.31 0.12
C LEU A 49 -10.22 -9.65 -0.32
N GLY A 50 -11.05 -10.63 -0.66
CA GLY A 50 -10.65 -11.91 -1.21
C GLY A 50 -10.06 -11.77 -2.61
N ALA A 51 -10.73 -11.02 -3.48
CA ALA A 51 -10.21 -10.70 -4.81
C ALA A 51 -8.92 -9.88 -4.74
N PHE A 52 -8.83 -8.92 -3.79
CA PHE A 52 -7.59 -8.18 -3.54
C PHE A 52 -6.44 -9.10 -3.10
N ALA A 53 -6.70 -10.07 -2.22
CA ALA A 53 -5.70 -11.03 -1.77
C ALA A 53 -5.20 -11.93 -2.92
N GLU A 54 -6.08 -12.37 -3.82
CA GLU A 54 -5.73 -13.12 -5.03
C GLU A 54 -4.83 -12.31 -5.97
N GLN A 55 -5.11 -11.01 -6.15
CA GLN A 55 -4.25 -10.10 -6.93
C GLN A 55 -2.86 -9.97 -6.32
N VAL A 56 -2.78 -9.81 -4.99
CA VAL A 56 -1.50 -9.77 -4.26
C VAL A 56 -0.71 -11.06 -4.46
N GLN A 57 -1.36 -12.21 -4.36
CA GLN A 57 -0.72 -13.51 -4.58
C GLN A 57 -0.21 -13.67 -6.03
N THR A 58 -0.99 -13.21 -7.01
CA THR A 58 -0.61 -13.23 -8.43
C THR A 58 0.64 -12.38 -8.68
N LEU A 59 0.72 -11.19 -8.07
CA LEU A 59 1.88 -10.30 -8.17
C LEU A 59 3.13 -10.87 -7.47
N GLN A 60 2.97 -11.58 -6.35
CA GLN A 60 4.09 -12.27 -5.71
C GLN A 60 4.65 -13.36 -6.62
N GLN A 61 3.77 -14.12 -7.28
CA GLN A 61 4.17 -15.22 -8.17
C GLN A 61 4.82 -14.72 -9.48
N SER A 62 4.46 -13.53 -9.96
CA SER A 62 5.07 -12.94 -11.15
C SER A 62 6.50 -12.41 -10.92
N GLY A 63 6.96 -12.35 -9.66
CA GLY A 63 8.30 -11.89 -9.31
C GLY A 63 8.50 -10.38 -9.42
N ALA A 64 7.41 -9.61 -9.57
CA ALA A 64 7.44 -8.15 -9.60
C ALA A 64 7.77 -7.58 -8.21
N ARG A 65 9.08 -7.40 -7.95
CA ARG A 65 9.55 -6.90 -6.66
C ARG A 65 9.30 -5.41 -6.46
N ASN A 66 9.14 -5.02 -5.21
CA ASN A 66 9.00 -3.63 -4.82
C ASN A 66 10.27 -2.83 -5.21
N SER A 67 10.11 -1.85 -6.10
CA SER A 67 11.22 -0.99 -6.57
C SER A 67 11.49 0.23 -5.69
N LEU A 68 10.71 0.40 -4.61
CA LEU A 68 10.87 1.53 -3.68
C LEU A 68 12.22 1.44 -2.96
N GLN A 69 13.12 2.35 -3.31
CA GLN A 69 14.38 2.49 -2.58
C GLN A 69 14.11 3.08 -1.18
N PRO A 70 14.79 2.59 -0.14
CA PRO A 70 14.73 3.22 1.18
C PRO A 70 15.07 4.70 1.07
N ILE A 71 14.29 5.56 1.73
CA ILE A 71 14.62 6.98 1.82
C ILE A 71 15.92 7.08 2.63
N ALA A 72 17.04 7.35 1.95
CA ALA A 72 18.32 7.53 2.59
C ALA A 72 18.25 8.73 3.54
N ARG A 73 18.78 8.56 4.75
CA ARG A 73 18.96 9.71 5.66
C ARG A 73 19.95 10.66 5.01
N VAL A 74 19.49 11.87 4.70
CA VAL A 74 20.36 12.96 4.24
C VAL A 74 21.13 13.48 5.44
N ASP A 75 22.45 13.62 5.29
CA ASP A 75 23.30 14.27 6.29
C ASP A 75 22.93 15.75 6.43
N ARG A 76 22.51 16.16 7.63
CA ARG A 76 22.12 17.54 7.95
C ARG A 76 23.27 18.40 8.46
N SER A 77 24.49 17.87 8.50
CA SER A 77 25.70 18.62 8.88
C SER A 77 26.20 19.56 7.78
N GLN A 78 25.74 19.35 6.54
CA GLN A 78 26.11 20.18 5.40
C GLN A 78 25.12 21.35 5.25
N PRO A 79 25.57 22.54 4.82
CA PRO A 79 24.71 23.69 4.61
C PRO A 79 23.59 23.33 3.62
N VAL A 80 22.34 23.34 4.09
CA VAL A 80 21.17 23.11 3.23
C VAL A 80 20.95 24.37 2.40
N PRO A 81 20.83 24.29 1.06
CA PRO A 81 20.53 25.46 0.25
C PRO A 81 19.19 26.05 0.70
N LEU A 82 19.23 27.29 1.19
CA LEU A 82 18.03 28.07 1.45
C LEU A 82 17.31 28.25 0.11
N SER A 83 16.08 27.78 0.03
CA SER A 83 15.24 27.96 -1.15
C SER A 83 15.11 29.47 -1.43
N TYR A 84 15.47 29.92 -2.63
CA TYR A 84 15.26 31.31 -3.05
C TYR A 84 13.80 31.53 -3.47
N SER A 85 13.38 32.80 -3.29
CA SER A 85 12.09 33.47 -3.59
C SER A 85 11.40 33.09 -4.89
#